data_AF-A0A946QJX2-F1
#
_entry.id   AF-A0A946QJX2-F1
#
_cell.length_a   1.000
_cell.length_b   1.000
_cell.length_c   1.000
_cell.angle_alpha   90.00
_cell.angle_beta   90.00
_cell.angle_gamma   90.00
#
_symmetry.space_group_name_H-M   'P 1'
#
loop_
_entity.id
_entity.type
_entity.pdbx_description
1 polymer ?
#
loop_
_entity_poly.entity_id
_entity_poly.type
_entity_poly.pdbx_seq_one_letter_code
_entity_poly.pdbx_strand_id
1 'polypeptide(L)'
;MRRLLLALYLMALPATADVLQQFVARDGLTGQFTQRILSPEGAVLDQSSGDFKLLKPHFFWWHITAPDNQLMVAADNSLTQIDWDLEVTV
;
A
#
# COMPACT_ATOMS: atom_id res chain seq x y z
N MET A 1 16.64 35.91 -31.96
CA MET A 1 16.09 36.02 -30.59
C MET A 1 14.75 35.28 -30.44
N ARG A 2 13.76 35.44 -31.33
CA ARG A 2 12.46 34.72 -31.29
C ARG A 2 12.53 33.18 -31.38
N ARG A 3 13.55 32.61 -32.05
CA ARG A 3 13.81 31.15 -32.09
C ARG A 3 14.45 30.59 -30.81
N LEU A 4 15.17 31.43 -30.06
CA LEU A 4 15.79 31.03 -28.79
C LEU A 4 14.76 30.94 -27.65
N LEU A 5 13.73 31.81 -27.70
CA LEU A 5 12.62 31.82 -26.75
C LEU A 5 11.70 30.59 -26.90
N LEU A 6 11.60 30.02 -28.11
CA LEU A 6 10.80 28.81 -28.34
C LEU A 6 11.45 27.54 -27.76
N ALA A 7 12.78 27.47 -27.78
CA ALA A 7 13.54 26.33 -27.24
C ALA A 7 13.49 26.28 -25.70
N LEU A 8 13.41 27.43 -25.04
CA LEU A 8 13.29 27.50 -23.59
C LEU A 8 11.89 27.10 -23.09
N TYR A 9 10.85 27.27 -23.92
CA TYR A 9 9.47 26.91 -23.56
C TYR A 9 9.23 25.39 -23.57
N LEU A 10 9.97 24.63 -24.40
CA LEU A 10 9.84 23.16 -24.45
C LEU A 10 10.46 22.45 -23.23
N MET A 11 11.40 23.09 -22.53
CA MET A 11 12.09 22.52 -21.36
C MET A 11 11.31 22.71 -20.05
N ALA A 12 10.21 23.46 -20.08
CA ALA A 12 9.42 23.84 -18.91
C ALA A 12 8.08 23.08 -18.82
N LEU A 13 7.95 21.91 -19.45
CA LEU A 13 6.85 21.02 -19.15
C LEU A 13 7.09 20.44 -17.75
N PRO A 14 6.21 20.70 -16.77
CA PRO A 14 6.30 19.98 -15.50
C PRO A 14 6.04 18.52 -15.83
N ALA A 15 7.06 17.68 -15.70
CA ALA A 15 6.88 16.24 -15.65
C ALA A 15 6.19 15.92 -14.32
N THR A 16 4.89 16.21 -14.22
CA THR A 16 4.05 15.68 -13.16
C THR A 16 3.87 14.21 -13.48
N ALA A 17 4.87 13.41 -13.12
CA ALA A 17 4.74 11.99 -13.19
C ALA A 17 3.61 11.63 -12.21
N ASP A 18 2.46 11.24 -12.76
CA ASP A 18 1.29 10.90 -11.98
C ASP A 18 1.65 9.67 -11.14
N VAL A 19 1.81 9.88 -9.84
CA VAL A 19 2.21 8.84 -8.88
C VAL A 19 1.25 7.66 -8.96
N LEU A 20 -0.02 7.91 -9.30
CA LEU A 20 -1.02 6.87 -9.49
C LEU A 20 -0.74 6.05 -10.76
N GLN A 21 -0.30 6.67 -11.85
CA GLN A 21 0.08 5.92 -13.06
C GLN A 21 1.29 5.02 -12.81
N GLN A 22 2.29 5.51 -12.09
CA GLN A 22 3.45 4.70 -11.71
C GLN A 22 3.06 3.54 -10.79
N PHE A 23 2.08 3.76 -9.92
CA PHE A 23 1.56 2.72 -9.03
C PHE A 23 0.79 1.65 -9.80
N VAL A 24 -0.13 2.06 -10.68
CA VAL A 24 -0.93 1.16 -11.52
C VAL A 24 -0.06 0.31 -12.45
N ALA A 25 1.05 0.86 -12.93
CA ALA A 25 1.98 0.17 -13.82
C ALA A 25 2.77 -0.98 -13.16
N ARG A 26 2.85 -1.04 -11.82
CA ARG A 26 3.56 -2.12 -11.12
C ARG A 26 2.68 -3.34 -10.97
N ASP A 27 3.22 -4.53 -11.22
CA ASP A 27 2.46 -5.78 -11.05
C ASP A 27 2.30 -6.19 -9.59
N GLY A 28 3.24 -5.79 -8.74
CA GLY A 28 3.20 -6.07 -7.32
C GLY A 28 3.93 -5.03 -6.49
N LEU A 29 3.67 -5.10 -5.18
CA LEU A 29 4.18 -4.19 -4.18
C LEU A 29 4.49 -4.98 -2.92
N THR A 30 5.54 -4.59 -2.22
CA THR A 30 5.81 -5.08 -0.87
C THR A 30 6.33 -3.91 -0.04
N GLY A 31 6.11 -3.98 1.26
CA GLY A 31 6.56 -2.95 2.17
C GLY A 31 6.16 -3.25 3.60
N GLN A 32 6.46 -2.29 4.46
CA GLN A 32 6.10 -2.30 5.86
C GLN A 32 5.03 -1.23 6.09
N PHE A 33 4.19 -1.42 7.09
CA PHE A 33 3.15 -0.48 7.47
C PHE A 33 3.14 -0.21 8.97
N THR A 34 2.59 0.95 9.32
CA THR A 34 2.11 1.27 10.67
C THR A 34 0.70 1.84 10.51
N GLN A 35 -0.27 1.26 11.20
CA GLN A 35 -1.67 1.63 11.14
C GLN A 35 -2.08 2.23 12.49
N ARG A 36 -2.92 3.26 12.46
CA ARG A 36 -3.63 3.79 13.62
C ARG A 36 -5.10 3.96 13.29
N ILE A 37 -5.97 3.46 14.16
CA ILE A 37 -7.41 3.67 14.08
C ILE A 37 -7.75 4.77 15.06
N LEU A 38 -8.42 5.82 14.58
CA LEU A 38 -8.77 6.99 15.38
C LEU A 38 -10.29 7.06 15.59
N SER A 39 -10.72 7.52 16.76
CA SER A 39 -12.11 7.92 16.99
C SER A 39 -12.43 9.20 16.21
N PRO A 40 -13.71 9.56 16.03
CA PRO A 40 -14.10 10.83 15.42
C PRO A 40 -13.50 12.06 16.13
N GLU A 41 -13.26 11.95 17.44
CA GLU A 41 -12.66 12.98 18.29
C GLU A 41 -11.12 12.99 18.22
N GLY A 42 -10.51 12.06 17.45
CA GLY A 42 -9.08 11.98 17.22
C GLY A 42 -8.30 11.14 18.24
N ALA A 43 -8.96 10.45 19.16
CA ALA A 43 -8.30 9.54 20.10
C ALA A 43 -7.82 8.27 19.38
N VAL A 44 -6.65 7.75 19.73
CA VAL A 44 -6.16 6.46 19.20
C VAL A 44 -6.95 5.33 19.83
N LEU A 45 -7.72 4.61 19.02
CA LEU A 45 -8.48 3.42 19.43
C LEU A 45 -7.63 2.16 19.31
N ASP A 46 -6.77 2.10 18.30
CA ASP A 46 -5.90 0.96 18.05
C ASP A 46 -4.67 1.36 17.23
N GLN A 47 -3.60 0.59 17.35
CA GLN A 47 -2.37 0.75 16.58
C GLN A 47 -1.74 -0.61 16.29
N SER A 48 -1.35 -0.83 15.03
CA SER A 48 -0.65 -2.04 14.61
C SER A 48 0.47 -1.76 13.61
N SER A 49 1.38 -2.71 13.42
CA SER A 49 2.45 -2.64 12.44
C SER A 49 2.77 -4.00 11.85
N GLY A 50 3.34 -4.00 10.64
CA GLY A 50 3.68 -5.25 9.98
C GLY A 50 4.15 -5.05 8.55
N ASP A 51 4.00 -6.10 7.74
CA ASP A 51 4.42 -6.11 6.35
C ASP A 51 3.35 -6.66 5.42
N PHE A 52 3.46 -6.26 4.15
CA PHE A 52 2.50 -6.61 3.12
C PHE A 52 3.18 -7.03 1.83
N LYS A 53 2.46 -7.84 1.06
CA LYS A 53 2.79 -8.23 -0.32
C LYS A 53 1.50 -8.22 -1.13
N LEU A 54 1.51 -7.49 -2.24
CA LEU A 54 0.41 -7.38 -3.19
C LEU A 54 0.93 -7.84 -4.54
N LEU A 55 0.17 -8.68 -5.22
CA LEU A 55 0.47 -9.09 -6.59
C LEU A 55 -0.85 -9.18 -7.37
N LYS A 56 -0.96 -8.37 -8.43
CA LYS A 56 -2.11 -8.40 -9.32
C LYS A 56 -2.22 -9.78 -10.01
N PRO A 57 -3.44 -10.21 -10.35
CA PRO A 57 -4.71 -9.54 -10.07
C PRO A 57 -5.31 -9.86 -8.68
N HIS A 58 -4.93 -10.96 -8.03
CA HIS A 58 -5.73 -11.51 -6.92
C HIS A 58 -4.94 -11.88 -5.65
N PHE A 59 -3.62 -11.67 -5.63
CA PHE A 59 -2.81 -12.11 -4.49
C PHE A 59 -2.61 -10.98 -3.50
N PHE A 60 -3.01 -11.26 -2.27
CA PHE A 60 -2.90 -10.36 -1.14
C PHE A 60 -2.29 -11.13 0.04
N TRP A 61 -1.33 -10.52 0.71
CA TRP A 61 -0.72 -11.07 1.92
C TRP A 61 -0.44 -9.90 2.86
N TRP A 62 -1.01 -9.95 4.05
CA TRP A 62 -0.95 -8.88 5.04
C TRP A 62 -0.73 -9.45 6.42
N HIS A 63 0.43 -9.15 6.99
CA HIS A 63 0.87 -9.70 8.26
C HIS A 63 1.01 -8.60 9.28
N ILE A 64 0.17 -8.63 10.32
CA ILE A 64 0.34 -7.85 11.53
C ILE A 64 1.35 -8.59 12.41
N THR A 65 2.44 -7.88 12.76
CA THR A 65 3.55 -8.42 13.57
C THR A 65 3.60 -7.82 14.98
N ALA A 66 2.87 -6.72 15.20
CA ALA A 66 2.68 -6.13 16.52
C ALA A 66 1.37 -5.29 16.55
N PRO A 67 0.71 -5.19 17.71
CA PRO A 67 1.03 -5.89 18.96
C PRO A 67 0.73 -7.40 18.89
N ASP A 68 -0.24 -7.78 18.06
CA ASP A 68 -0.66 -9.16 17.85
C ASP A 68 0.13 -9.81 16.71
N ASN A 69 -0.12 -11.09 16.50
CA ASN A 69 0.40 -11.85 15.37
C ASN A 69 -0.76 -12.44 14.55
N GLN A 70 -1.02 -11.82 13.40
CA GLN A 70 -2.13 -12.22 12.54
C GLN A 70 -1.80 -12.07 11.06
N LEU A 71 -2.18 -13.07 10.26
CA LEU A 71 -1.96 -13.08 8.82
C LEU A 71 -3.27 -13.20 8.06
N MET A 72 -3.46 -12.30 7.10
CA MET A 72 -4.52 -12.36 6.11
C MET A 72 -3.91 -12.70 4.74
N VAL A 73 -4.41 -13.75 4.09
CA VAL A 73 -3.97 -14.17 2.76
C VAL A 73 -5.17 -14.27 1.84
N ALA A 74 -5.13 -13.59 0.70
CA ALA A 74 -6.04 -13.86 -0.40
C ALA A 74 -5.30 -14.61 -1.52
N ALA A 75 -5.79 -15.80 -1.83
CA ALA A 75 -5.34 -16.65 -2.93
C ALA A 75 -6.51 -17.57 -3.37
N ASP A 76 -6.48 -18.04 -4.61
CA ASP A 76 -7.44 -19.03 -5.13
C ASP A 76 -8.92 -18.68 -4.89
N ASN A 77 -9.27 -17.40 -5.05
CA ASN A 77 -10.61 -16.84 -4.82
C ASN A 77 -11.12 -16.96 -3.37
N SER A 78 -10.22 -17.12 -2.41
CA SER A 78 -10.51 -17.15 -0.97
C SER A 78 -9.73 -16.07 -0.24
N LEU A 79 -10.27 -15.62 0.89
CA LEU A 79 -9.56 -14.83 1.89
C LEU A 79 -9.53 -15.67 3.17
N THR A 80 -8.32 -15.95 3.66
CA THR A 80 -8.10 -16.70 4.88
C THR A 80 -7.41 -15.81 5.89
N GLN A 81 -7.87 -15.87 7.13
CA GLN A 81 -7.24 -15.20 8.25
C GLN A 81 -6.70 -16.27 9.21
N ILE A 82 -5.43 -16.16 9.55
CA ILE A 82 -4.75 -17.00 10.53
C ILE A 82 -4.41 -16.11 11.71
N ASP A 83 -4.93 -16.45 12.87
CA ASP A 83 -4.63 -15.79 14.14
C ASP A 83 -3.77 -16.75 14.98
N TRP A 84 -2.48 -16.42 15.12
CA TRP A 84 -1.54 -17.31 15.80
C TRP A 84 -1.62 -17.22 17.31
N ASP A 85 -2.09 -16.08 17.84
CA ASP A 85 -2.24 -15.89 19.27
C ASP A 85 -3.43 -16.70 19.81
N LEU A 86 -4.45 -16.89 18.97
CA LEU A 86 -5.64 -17.68 19.26
C LEU A 86 -5.61 -19.11 18.69
N GLU A 87 -4.62 -19.45 17.87
CA GLU A 87 -4.50 -20.72 17.15
C GLU A 87 -5.73 -21.07 16.29
N VAL A 88 -6.30 -20.07 15.62
CA VAL A 88 -7.49 -20.24 14.78
C VAL A 88 -7.27 -19.79 13.34
N THR A 89 -8.03 -20.41 12.42
CA THR A 89 -8.11 -20.04 11.02
C THR A 89 -9.57 -19.79 10.65
N VAL A 90 -9.85 -18.65 10.00
CA VAL A 90 -11.18 -18.21 9.57
C VAL A 90 -11.22 -18.00 8.06
#